data_AF-A0A8T4U435-F1
#
_entry.id   AF-A0A8T4U435-F1
#
_cell.length_a   1.000
_cell.length_b   1.000
_cell.length_c   1.000
_cell.angle_alpha   90.00
_cell.angle_beta   90.00
_cell.angle_gamma   90.00
#
_symmetry.space_group_name_H-M   'P 1'
#
loop_
_entity.id
_entity.type
_entity.pdbx_description
1 polymer ?
#
loop_
_entity_poly.entity_id
_entity_poly.type
_entity_poly.pdbx_seq_one_letter_code
_entity_poly.pdbx_strand_id
1 'polypeptide(L)'
;MVFDSFFNSAFGGLVTWNPLGALIIISFVLMLITTLVYKYFTDQEAMKSLKEEMKEIQNQMKAAKDEPGKMMELQKQSFSKMMESFKHQIKPMLITFVPFAILLPWIRNTYIPYGNLFIGLGWFGTYIVFGLAFNILLRKLLKVH
;
A
#
# COMPACT_ATOMS: atom_id res chain seq x y z
N MET A 1 -23.99 5.47 -7.31
CA MET A 1 -25.09 4.83 -8.07
C MET A 1 -24.60 3.68 -8.94
N VAL A 2 -23.72 3.87 -9.93
CA VAL A 2 -23.26 2.74 -10.79
C VAL A 2 -22.31 1.77 -10.04
N PHE A 3 -21.29 2.28 -9.37
CA PHE A 3 -20.37 1.42 -8.60
C PHE A 3 -21.02 0.77 -7.38
N ASP A 4 -22.00 1.44 -6.76
CA ASP A 4 -22.75 0.87 -5.63
C ASP A 4 -23.53 -0.37 -6.07
N SER A 5 -24.21 -0.31 -7.22
CA SER A 5 -24.89 -1.46 -7.80
C SER A 5 -23.94 -2.60 -8.10
N PHE A 6 -22.76 -2.31 -8.66
CA PHE A 6 -21.73 -3.32 -8.91
C PHE A 6 -21.28 -4.00 -7.62
N PHE A 7 -20.89 -3.24 -6.59
CA PHE A 7 -20.41 -3.82 -5.33
C PHE A 7 -21.52 -4.51 -4.54
N ASN A 8 -22.75 -4.02 -4.58
CA ASN A 8 -23.89 -4.69 -3.98
C ASN A 8 -24.18 -6.03 -4.67
N SER A 9 -24.08 -6.09 -6.00
CA SER A 9 -24.22 -7.34 -6.73
C SER A 9 -23.07 -8.32 -6.44
N ALA A 10 -21.84 -7.82 -6.32
CA ALA A 10 -20.66 -8.66 -6.10
C ALA A 10 -20.55 -9.15 -4.64
N PHE A 11 -20.85 -8.29 -3.67
CA PHE A 11 -20.57 -8.53 -2.26
C PHE A 11 -21.78 -8.38 -1.34
N GLY A 12 -22.91 -7.82 -1.78
CA GLY A 12 -24.06 -7.55 -0.90
C GLY A 12 -24.64 -8.80 -0.23
N GLY A 13 -24.70 -9.93 -0.95
CA GLY A 13 -25.08 -11.22 -0.37
C GLY A 13 -24.11 -11.70 0.73
N LEU A 14 -22.81 -11.49 0.52
CA LEU A 14 -21.79 -11.81 1.54
C LEU A 14 -21.89 -10.88 2.75
N VAL A 15 -22.11 -9.57 2.52
CA VAL A 15 -22.26 -8.57 3.59
C VAL A 15 -23.44 -8.90 4.48
N THR A 16 -24.59 -9.25 3.89
CA THR A 16 -25.80 -9.59 4.65
C THR A 16 -25.64 -10.90 5.43
N TRP A 17 -24.92 -11.88 4.87
CA TRP A 17 -24.68 -13.16 5.55
C TRP A 17 -23.66 -13.05 6.69
N ASN A 18 -22.50 -12.44 6.44
CA ASN A 18 -21.47 -12.24 7.43
C ASN A 18 -20.67 -10.95 7.12
N PRO A 19 -21.01 -9.82 7.76
CA PRO A 19 -20.36 -8.54 7.50
C PRO A 19 -18.85 -8.59 7.74
N LEU A 20 -18.39 -9.22 8.82
CA LEU A 20 -16.96 -9.32 9.12
C LEU A 20 -16.23 -10.14 8.06
N GLY A 21 -16.75 -11.31 7.71
CA GLY A 21 -16.17 -12.18 6.68
C GLY A 21 -16.14 -11.51 5.31
N ALA A 22 -17.20 -10.81 4.94
CA ALA A 22 -17.25 -10.02 3.71
C ALA A 22 -16.18 -8.94 3.69
N LEU A 23 -16.01 -8.18 4.78
CA LEU A 23 -15.01 -7.13 4.87
C LEU A 23 -13.59 -7.68 4.76
N ILE A 24 -13.32 -8.84 5.39
CA ILE A 24 -12.03 -9.53 5.29
C ILE A 24 -11.75 -9.93 3.83
N ILE A 25 -12.73 -10.52 3.13
CA ILE A 25 -12.59 -10.90 1.72
C ILE A 25 -12.35 -9.69 0.84
N ILE A 26 -13.11 -8.61 1.04
CA ILE A 26 -12.96 -7.36 0.29
C ILE A 26 -11.56 -6.75 0.50
N SER A 27 -11.09 -6.69 1.75
CA SER A 27 -9.73 -6.26 2.10
C SER A 27 -8.67 -7.10 1.41
N PHE A 28 -8.84 -8.43 1.38
CA PHE A 28 -7.92 -9.33 0.69
C PHE A 28 -7.89 -9.07 -0.82
N VAL A 29 -9.04 -9.00 -1.47
CA VAL A 29 -9.14 -8.77 -2.93
C VAL A 29 -8.50 -7.43 -3.30
N LEU A 30 -8.79 -6.37 -2.56
CA LEU A 30 -8.17 -5.08 -2.80
C LEU A 30 -6.66 -5.14 -2.59
N MET A 31 -6.19 -5.77 -1.51
CA MET A 31 -4.76 -5.87 -1.24
C MET A 31 -4.03 -6.70 -2.31
N LEU A 32 -4.68 -7.72 -2.84
CA LEU A 32 -4.18 -8.50 -3.95
C LEU A 32 -4.04 -7.64 -5.21
N ILE A 33 -5.08 -6.88 -5.57
CA ILE A 33 -5.05 -5.97 -6.74
C ILE A 33 -3.94 -4.94 -6.58
N THR A 34 -3.84 -4.26 -5.44
CA THR A 34 -2.82 -3.22 -5.22
C THR A 34 -1.41 -3.78 -5.22
N THR A 35 -1.21 -4.97 -4.66
CA THR A 35 0.10 -5.65 -4.68
C THR A 35 0.49 -6.08 -6.10
N LEU A 36 -0.47 -6.56 -6.90
CA LEU A 36 -0.22 -6.89 -8.31
C LEU A 36 0.11 -5.64 -9.13
N VAL A 37 -0.63 -4.55 -8.94
CA VAL A 37 -0.31 -3.25 -9.57
C VAL A 37 1.10 -2.83 -9.19
N TYR A 38 1.45 -2.86 -7.91
CA TYR A 38 2.80 -2.50 -7.48
C TYR A 38 3.87 -3.41 -8.13
N LYS A 39 3.62 -4.71 -8.20
CA LYS A 39 4.55 -5.67 -8.81
C LYS A 39 4.81 -5.40 -10.29
N TYR A 40 3.75 -5.14 -11.06
CA TYR A 40 3.84 -5.02 -12.51
C TYR A 40 4.12 -3.60 -13.00
N PHE A 41 3.78 -2.58 -12.21
CA PHE A 41 3.92 -1.17 -12.60
C PHE A 41 5.09 -0.47 -11.91
N THR A 42 5.86 -1.18 -11.07
CA THR A 42 7.13 -0.71 -10.50
C THR A 42 8.27 -1.53 -11.08
N ASP A 43 9.33 -0.85 -11.52
CA ASP A 43 10.58 -1.49 -11.92
C ASP A 43 11.30 -2.06 -10.69
N GLN A 44 11.24 -3.38 -10.52
CA GLN A 44 11.79 -4.06 -9.34
C GLN A 44 13.32 -4.03 -9.30
N GLU A 45 13.99 -4.04 -10.45
CA GLU A 45 15.45 -4.01 -10.54
C GLU A 45 15.97 -2.61 -10.22
N ALA A 46 15.36 -1.57 -10.80
CA ALA A 46 15.69 -0.18 -10.49
C ALA A 46 15.48 0.12 -9.00
N MET A 47 14.37 -0.33 -8.41
CA MET A 47 14.11 -0.15 -6.97
C MET A 47 15.12 -0.86 -6.07
N LYS A 48 15.60 -2.04 -6.48
CA LYS A 48 16.63 -2.77 -5.75
C LYS A 48 17.97 -2.03 -5.80
N SER A 49 18.39 -1.63 -7.01
CA SER A 49 19.62 -0.86 -7.23
C SER A 49 19.61 0.46 -6.44
N LEU A 50 18.51 1.22 -6.48
CA LEU A 50 18.37 2.47 -5.73
C LEU A 50 18.48 2.26 -4.21
N LYS A 51 17.93 1.17 -3.67
CA LYS A 51 18.09 0.84 -2.24
C LYS A 51 19.54 0.51 -1.88
N GLU A 52 20.25 -0.20 -2.74
CA GLU A 52 21.67 -0.51 -2.55
C GLU A 52 22.53 0.76 -2.59
N GLU A 53 22.31 1.64 -3.58
CA GLU A 53 22.99 2.94 -3.68
C GLU A 53 22.71 3.83 -2.47
N MET A 54 21.45 3.92 -2.02
CA MET A 54 21.10 4.68 -0.83
C MET A 54 21.78 4.14 0.43
N LYS A 55 21.94 2.82 0.55
CA LYS A 55 22.66 2.19 1.66
C LYS A 55 24.16 2.51 1.61
N GLU A 56 24.73 2.54 0.42
CA GLU A 56 26.13 2.92 0.21
C GLU A 56 26.37 4.39 0.57
N ILE A 57 25.51 5.31 0.12
CA ILE A 57 25.56 6.73 0.51
C ILE A 57 25.46 6.88 2.04
N GLN A 58 24.62 6.10 2.71
CA GLN A 58 24.54 6.09 4.18
C GLN A 58 25.84 5.62 4.84
N ASN A 59 26.52 4.63 4.29
CA ASN A 59 27.82 4.20 4.81
C ASN A 59 28.88 5.29 4.62
N GLN A 60 28.90 5.95 3.46
CA GLN A 60 29.80 7.07 3.19
C GLN A 60 29.55 8.26 4.10
N MET A 61 28.28 8.59 4.40
CA MET A 61 27.95 9.63 5.38
C MET A 61 28.48 9.29 6.78
N LYS A 62 28.41 8.02 7.20
CA LYS A 62 28.98 7.58 8.48
C LYS A 62 30.50 7.66 8.54
N ALA A 63 31.17 7.51 7.40
CA ALA A 63 32.63 7.63 7.28
C ALA A 63 33.09 9.09 7.18
N ALA A 64 32.30 9.95 6.54
CA ALA A 64 32.61 11.37 6.31
C ALA A 64 32.08 12.32 7.41
N LYS A 65 31.92 11.83 8.65
CA LYS A 65 31.30 12.59 9.76
C LYS A 65 31.96 13.93 10.03
N ASP A 66 33.27 13.98 9.92
CA ASP A 66 34.08 15.16 10.26
C ASP A 66 34.40 16.03 9.04
N GLU A 67 33.79 15.73 7.88
CA GLU A 67 33.96 16.47 6.63
C GLU A 67 32.64 17.16 6.22
N PRO A 68 32.33 18.37 6.73
CA PRO A 68 31.03 19.03 6.49
C PRO A 68 30.68 19.22 5.00
N GLY A 69 31.68 19.55 4.17
CA GLY A 69 31.48 19.74 2.72
C GLY A 69 31.05 18.44 2.03
N LYS A 70 31.72 17.34 2.35
CA LYS A 70 31.42 16.00 1.81
C LYS A 70 30.10 15.45 2.35
N MET A 71 29.79 15.71 3.62
CA MET A 71 28.50 15.38 4.22
C MET A 71 27.35 16.06 3.48
N MET A 72 27.48 17.35 3.17
CA MET A 72 26.46 18.10 2.43
C MET A 72 26.25 17.56 1.02
N GLU A 73 27.33 17.16 0.34
CA GLU A 73 27.25 16.54 -0.99
C GLU A 73 26.54 15.18 -0.95
N LEU A 74 26.94 14.30 -0.02
CA LEU A 74 26.32 12.99 0.16
C LEU A 74 24.84 13.09 0.53
N GLN A 75 24.46 14.10 1.33
CA GLN A 75 23.06 14.37 1.65
C GLN A 75 22.26 14.78 0.40
N LYS A 76 22.82 15.64 -0.46
CA LYS A 76 22.20 16.01 -1.75
C LYS A 76 22.04 14.78 -2.65
N GLN A 77 23.06 13.93 -2.74
CA GLN A 77 22.99 12.68 -3.50
C GLN A 77 21.92 11.74 -2.94
N SER A 78 21.86 11.55 -1.62
CA SER A 78 20.83 10.75 -0.97
C SER A 78 19.42 11.28 -1.27
N PHE A 79 19.24 12.61 -1.26
CA PHE A 79 17.96 13.22 -1.60
C PHE A 79 17.59 12.98 -3.07
N SER A 80 18.54 13.15 -4.00
CA SER A 80 18.34 12.87 -5.42
C SER A 80 17.89 11.43 -5.65
N LYS A 81 18.57 10.46 -5.03
CA LYS A 81 18.22 9.03 -5.12
C LYS A 81 16.87 8.70 -4.47
N MET A 82 16.53 9.37 -3.39
CA MET A 82 15.18 9.27 -2.80
C MET A 82 14.11 9.81 -3.75
N MET A 83 14.36 10.92 -4.45
CA MET A 83 13.42 11.46 -5.45
C MET A 83 13.30 10.55 -6.67
N GLU A 84 14.39 9.94 -7.12
CA GLU A 84 14.38 8.93 -8.19
C GLU A 84 13.50 7.74 -7.79
N SER A 85 13.74 7.19 -6.60
CA SER A 85 12.91 6.11 -6.02
C SER A 85 11.43 6.50 -5.88
N PHE A 86 11.14 7.75 -5.51
CA PHE A 86 9.76 8.24 -5.45
C PHE A 86 9.10 8.24 -6.84
N LYS A 87 9.80 8.68 -7.90
CA LYS A 87 9.27 8.68 -9.27
C LYS A 87 8.85 7.29 -9.73
N HIS A 88 9.63 6.25 -9.40
CA HIS A 88 9.27 4.86 -9.69
C HIS A 88 8.00 4.40 -8.94
N GLN A 89 7.69 5.03 -7.80
CA GLN A 89 6.52 4.73 -6.97
C GLN A 89 5.28 5.57 -7.30
N ILE A 90 5.42 6.73 -7.96
CA ILE A 90 4.27 7.59 -8.31
C ILE A 90 3.29 6.85 -9.21
N LYS A 91 3.77 6.21 -10.28
CA LYS A 91 2.91 5.50 -11.23
C LYS A 91 2.04 4.42 -10.57
N PRO A 92 2.61 3.44 -9.83
CA PRO A 92 1.79 2.44 -9.14
C PRO A 92 0.91 3.09 -8.06
N MET A 93 1.39 4.10 -7.34
CA MET A 93 0.59 4.82 -6.35
C MET A 93 -0.69 5.40 -6.95
N LEU A 94 -0.59 6.14 -8.06
CA LEU A 94 -1.74 6.72 -8.74
C LEU A 94 -2.73 5.66 -9.25
N ILE A 95 -2.21 4.55 -9.79
CA ILE A 95 -3.06 3.45 -10.25
C ILE A 95 -3.79 2.81 -9.06
N THR A 96 -3.10 2.58 -7.95
CA THR A 96 -3.72 2.00 -6.73
C THR A 96 -4.69 2.96 -6.05
N PHE A 97 -4.53 4.27 -6.20
CA PHE A 97 -5.46 5.24 -5.61
C PHE A 97 -6.88 5.10 -6.16
N VAL A 98 -7.04 4.79 -7.45
CA VAL A 98 -8.34 4.63 -8.11
C VAL A 98 -9.23 3.59 -7.43
N PRO A 99 -8.81 2.33 -7.21
CA PRO A 99 -9.65 1.34 -6.53
C PRO A 99 -9.94 1.72 -5.07
N PHE A 100 -9.01 2.37 -4.35
CA PHE A 100 -9.32 2.89 -3.00
C PHE A 100 -10.41 3.97 -3.05
N ALA A 101 -10.29 4.95 -3.95
CA ALA A 101 -11.22 6.07 -4.06
C ALA A 101 -12.64 5.61 -4.43
N ILE A 102 -12.76 4.54 -5.22
CA ILE A 102 -14.06 3.97 -5.62
C ILE A 102 -14.64 3.07 -4.52
N LEU A 103 -13.81 2.23 -3.88
CA LEU A 103 -14.28 1.24 -2.91
C LEU A 103 -14.58 1.86 -1.53
N LEU A 104 -13.78 2.82 -1.08
CA LEU A 104 -13.86 3.34 0.29
C LEU A 104 -15.21 4.02 0.61
N PRO A 105 -15.80 4.85 -0.27
CA PRO A 105 -17.13 5.41 -0.03
C PRO A 105 -18.22 4.33 0.10
N TRP A 106 -18.13 3.29 -0.73
CA TRP A 106 -19.09 2.17 -0.68
C TRP A 106 -18.94 1.37 0.61
N ILE A 107 -17.71 1.00 1.01
CA ILE A 107 -17.47 0.32 2.30
C ILE A 107 -18.01 1.17 3.45
N ARG A 108 -17.72 2.49 3.46
CA ARG A 108 -18.22 3.38 4.50
C ARG A 108 -19.74 3.32 4.61
N ASN A 109 -20.46 3.52 3.52
CA ASN A 109 -21.93 3.56 3.54
C ASN A 109 -22.54 2.21 3.92
N THR A 110 -21.97 1.11 3.40
CA THR A 110 -22.43 -0.24 3.68
C THR A 110 -22.17 -0.68 5.11
N TYR A 111 -21.04 -0.29 5.70
CA TYR A 111 -20.61 -0.82 6.99
C TYR A 111 -20.87 0.08 8.20
N ILE A 112 -21.25 1.35 8.01
CA ILE A 112 -21.68 2.24 9.12
C ILE A 112 -22.77 1.59 10.00
N PRO A 113 -23.84 0.96 9.45
CA PRO A 113 -24.92 0.40 10.26
C PRO A 113 -24.48 -0.77 11.16
N TYR A 114 -23.38 -1.45 10.83
CA TYR A 114 -22.93 -2.64 11.55
C TYR A 114 -22.06 -2.32 12.78
N GLY A 115 -21.67 -1.05 12.99
CA GLY A 115 -20.92 -0.63 14.16
C GLY A 115 -19.55 -1.33 14.29
N ASN A 116 -19.35 -2.04 15.40
CA ASN A 116 -18.10 -2.75 15.69
C ASN A 116 -18.10 -4.15 15.05
N LEU A 117 -17.06 -4.46 14.29
CA LEU A 117 -16.92 -5.70 13.53
C LEU A 117 -15.84 -6.63 14.11
N PHE A 118 -14.73 -6.07 14.59
CA PHE A 118 -13.59 -6.87 15.04
C PHE A 118 -12.96 -6.27 16.29
N ILE A 119 -13.06 -6.96 17.44
CA ILE A 119 -12.42 -6.56 18.71
C ILE A 119 -12.64 -5.07 19.04
N GLY A 120 -13.89 -4.60 18.93
CA GLY A 120 -14.25 -3.19 19.20
C GLY A 120 -13.86 -2.20 18.09
N LEU A 121 -13.26 -2.66 16.98
CA LEU A 121 -12.97 -1.83 15.82
C LEU A 121 -14.18 -1.80 14.87
N GLY A 122 -14.50 -0.61 14.39
CA GLY A 122 -15.42 -0.43 13.26
C GLY A 122 -14.83 -0.90 11.93
N TRP A 123 -15.54 -0.59 10.85
CA TRP A 123 -15.16 -0.98 9.48
C TRP A 123 -13.75 -0.52 9.09
N PHE A 124 -13.38 0.72 9.42
CA PHE A 124 -12.10 1.29 9.00
C PHE A 124 -10.92 0.60 9.69
N GLY A 125 -10.99 0.41 11.02
CA GLY A 125 -9.96 -0.27 11.79
C GLY A 125 -9.82 -1.74 11.38
N THR A 126 -10.94 -2.44 11.23
CA THR A 126 -10.98 -3.83 10.77
C THR A 126 -10.32 -3.97 9.40
N TYR A 127 -10.70 -3.11 8.46
CA TYR A 127 -10.13 -3.07 7.12
C TYR A 127 -8.61 -2.83 7.13
N ILE A 128 -8.11 -1.91 7.94
CA ILE A 128 -6.67 -1.64 8.06
C ILE A 128 -5.93 -2.84 8.65
N VAL A 129 -6.43 -3.42 9.75
CA VAL A 129 -5.75 -4.55 10.43
C VAL A 129 -5.59 -5.73 9.48
N PHE A 130 -6.67 -6.16 8.85
CA PHE A 130 -6.62 -7.26 7.89
C PHE A 130 -5.85 -6.87 6.61
N GLY A 131 -6.02 -5.64 6.13
CA GLY A 131 -5.28 -5.12 4.99
C GLY A 131 -3.76 -5.20 5.20
N LEU A 132 -3.26 -4.74 6.35
CA LEU A 132 -1.83 -4.83 6.70
C LEU A 132 -1.36 -6.28 6.78
N ALA A 133 -2.12 -7.16 7.42
CA ALA A 133 -1.80 -8.58 7.49
C ALA A 133 -1.68 -9.20 6.09
N PHE A 134 -2.68 -8.98 5.21
CA PHE A 134 -2.65 -9.45 3.84
C PHE A 134 -1.53 -8.85 3.02
N ASN A 135 -1.20 -7.57 3.22
CA ASN A 135 -0.11 -6.90 2.52
C ASN A 135 1.23 -7.61 2.78
N ILE A 136 1.51 -7.89 4.06
CA ILE A 136 2.72 -8.62 4.46
C ILE A 136 2.75 -10.02 3.84
N LEU A 137 1.62 -10.75 3.90
CA LEU A 137 1.52 -12.09 3.33
C LEU A 137 1.71 -12.07 1.81
N LEU A 138 1.00 -11.21 1.09
CA LEU A 138 1.02 -11.12 -0.37
C LEU A 138 2.37 -10.66 -0.89
N ARG A 139 3.03 -9.68 -0.25
CA ARG A 139 4.38 -9.26 -0.65
C ARG A 139 5.39 -10.39 -0.54
N LYS A 140 5.31 -11.19 0.53
CA LYS A 140 6.16 -12.38 0.71
C LYS A 140 5.88 -13.44 -0.35
N LEU A 141 4.60 -13.78 -0.57
CA LEU A 141 4.19 -14.81 -1.53
C LEU A 141 4.53 -14.42 -2.97
N LEU A 142 4.32 -13.16 -3.34
CA LEU A 142 4.51 -12.65 -4.70
C LEU A 142 5.93 -12.14 -4.96
N LYS A 143 6.83 -12.20 -3.96
CA LYS A 143 8.23 -11.71 -4.00
C LYS A 143 8.32 -10.27 -4.49
N VAL A 144 7.49 -9.40 -3.91
CA VAL A 144 7.47 -7.97 -4.21
C VAL A 144 8.41 -7.24 -3.26
N HIS A 145 9.36 -6.48 -3.80
CA HIS A 145 10.42 -5.81 -3.05
C HIS A 145 10.15 -4.34 -2.76
#